data_AF-A0A5Q4SY54-F1
#
_entry.id   AF-A0A5Q4SY54-F1
#
_cell.length_a   1.000
_cell.length_b   1.000
_cell.length_c   1.000
_cell.angle_alpha   90.00
_cell.angle_beta   90.00
_cell.angle_gamma   90.00
#
_symmetry.space_group_name_H-M   'P 1'
#
loop_
_entity.id
_entity.type
_entity.pdbx_description
1 polymer ?
#
loop_
_entity_poly.entity_id
_entity_poly.type
_entity_poly.pdbx_seq_one_letter_code
_entity_poly.pdbx_strand_id
1 'polypeptide(L)'
;MSKILMIVSAAGTLKLADGSDHPTGFWAEEVAASHEVLRAAGHEVAVATPGGTRPVPDPISLDGRGGVDEDGARRFRAYLDGIDADLAAPLDLGAVSADDYDALYVPGGHAPMTDLAVSPALGRLLIAADRRGAVVAALCHGVAALVSAVADDGSFAFAGREVTAFSDEEEAQGGLGDRSPWLVESRLRELGAVVTTGPAWSSTVVEDGNLITGQNPQSSADTARRVVGALAAR
;
A
#
# COMPACT_ATOMS: atom_id res chain seq x y z
N MET A 1 15.38 17.13 2.39
CA MET A 1 15.50 15.72 2.00
C MET A 1 14.87 14.91 3.12
N SER A 2 13.85 14.13 2.79
CA SER A 2 13.06 13.37 3.77
C SER A 2 13.31 11.88 3.60
N LYS A 3 13.13 11.11 4.67
CA LYS A 3 13.22 9.65 4.67
C LYS A 3 11.84 9.01 4.64
N ILE A 4 11.64 8.08 3.71
CA ILE A 4 10.37 7.40 3.49
C ILE A 4 10.57 5.90 3.68
N LEU A 5 9.73 5.29 4.49
CA LEU A 5 9.65 3.83 4.61
C LEU A 5 8.58 3.30 3.67
N MET A 6 8.98 2.65 2.58
CA MET A 6 8.08 1.91 1.71
C MET A 6 7.86 0.51 2.28
N ILE A 7 6.65 0.23 2.75
CA ILE A 7 6.30 -1.02 3.43
C ILE A 7 5.60 -1.94 2.44
N VAL A 8 6.28 -2.99 2.01
CA VAL A 8 5.80 -3.92 0.99
C VAL A 8 5.40 -5.24 1.63
N SER A 9 4.30 -5.84 1.18
CA SER A 9 3.90 -7.18 1.65
C SER A 9 4.95 -8.23 1.25
N ALA A 10 5.25 -9.16 2.15
CA ALA A 10 6.09 -10.32 1.90
C ALA A 10 5.29 -11.55 1.42
N ALA A 11 3.96 -11.49 1.46
CA ALA A 11 3.11 -12.61 1.09
C ALA A 11 3.09 -12.85 -0.43
N GLY A 12 3.19 -14.12 -0.83
CA GLY A 12 3.04 -14.55 -2.22
C GLY A 12 1.68 -15.20 -2.54
N THR A 13 0.80 -15.30 -1.55
CA THR A 13 -0.52 -15.95 -1.68
C THR A 13 -1.55 -15.30 -0.78
N LEU A 14 -2.79 -15.17 -1.26
CA LEU A 14 -3.96 -14.81 -0.48
C LEU A 14 -4.88 -16.03 -0.32
N LYS A 15 -5.35 -16.27 0.90
CA LYS A 15 -6.38 -17.27 1.19
C LYS A 15 -7.74 -16.73 0.75
N LEU A 16 -8.40 -17.41 -0.20
CA LEU A 16 -9.72 -17.02 -0.70
C LEU A 16 -10.85 -17.44 0.25
N ALA A 17 -12.06 -16.93 0.00
CA ALA A 17 -13.27 -17.22 0.79
C ALA A 17 -13.61 -18.74 0.86
N ASP A 18 -13.26 -19.52 -0.16
CA ASP A 18 -13.45 -20.97 -0.21
C ASP A 18 -12.32 -21.78 0.44
N GLY A 19 -11.30 -21.09 0.97
CA GLY A 19 -10.12 -21.69 1.59
C GLY A 19 -9.01 -22.08 0.61
N SER A 20 -9.17 -21.88 -0.70
CA SER A 20 -8.10 -22.08 -1.68
C SER A 20 -7.04 -20.97 -1.63
N ASP A 21 -5.82 -21.26 -2.13
CA ASP A 21 -4.75 -20.27 -2.23
C ASP A 21 -4.75 -19.60 -3.61
N HIS A 22 -4.69 -18.27 -3.62
CA HIS A 22 -4.53 -17.45 -4.81
C HIS A 22 -3.11 -16.87 -4.86
N PRO A 23 -2.30 -17.16 -5.89
CA PRO A 23 -1.00 -16.52 -6.08
C PRO A 23 -1.16 -15.00 -6.24
N THR A 24 -0.39 -14.23 -5.48
CA THR A 24 -0.39 -12.76 -5.53
C THR A 24 0.98 -12.22 -5.10
N GLY A 25 1.07 -10.92 -4.87
CA GLY A 25 2.26 -10.20 -4.43
C GLY A 25 1.97 -8.71 -4.31
N PHE A 26 3.02 -7.90 -4.31
CA PHE A 26 2.84 -6.46 -4.49
C PHE A 26 2.48 -6.14 -5.95
N TRP A 27 1.68 -5.10 -6.19
CA TRP A 27 1.43 -4.66 -7.55
C TRP A 27 2.66 -3.94 -8.12
N ALA A 28 3.24 -4.47 -9.21
CA ALA A 28 4.53 -4.00 -9.72
C ALA A 28 4.55 -2.51 -10.10
N GLU A 29 3.49 -2.03 -10.75
CA GLU A 29 3.34 -0.62 -11.11
C GLU A 29 3.29 0.28 -9.88
N GLU A 30 2.57 -0.12 -8.83
CA GLU A 30 2.39 0.69 -7.62
C GLU A 30 3.71 0.90 -6.88
N VAL A 31 4.58 -0.12 -6.83
CA VAL A 31 5.93 0.04 -6.29
C VAL A 31 6.79 0.89 -7.22
N ALA A 32 6.84 0.56 -8.52
CA ALA A 32 7.75 1.19 -9.46
C ALA A 32 7.45 2.68 -9.65
N ALA A 33 6.20 3.03 -9.97
CA ALA A 33 5.79 4.39 -10.26
C ALA A 33 5.89 5.29 -9.02
N SER A 34 5.44 4.81 -7.85
CA SER A 34 5.53 5.59 -6.63
C SER A 34 6.98 5.77 -6.17
N HIS A 35 7.81 4.71 -6.20
CA HIS A 35 9.23 4.82 -5.86
C HIS A 35 9.95 5.81 -6.79
N GLU A 36 9.67 5.76 -8.11
CA GLU A 36 10.24 6.70 -9.10
C GLU A 36 9.92 8.16 -8.77
N VAL A 37 8.65 8.47 -8.49
CA VAL A 37 8.22 9.83 -8.12
C VAL A 37 8.91 10.31 -6.84
N LEU A 38 8.94 9.47 -5.80
CA LEU A 38 9.55 9.83 -4.51
C LEU A 38 11.06 10.07 -4.64
N ARG A 39 11.78 9.20 -5.37
CA ARG A 39 13.22 9.34 -5.60
C ARG A 39 13.55 10.54 -6.50
N ALA A 40 12.76 10.78 -7.54
CA ALA A 40 12.95 11.93 -8.43
C ALA A 40 12.79 13.28 -7.70
N ALA A 41 11.97 13.33 -6.64
CA ALA A 41 11.85 14.48 -5.75
C ALA A 41 13.02 14.64 -4.76
N GLY A 42 14.02 13.73 -4.78
CA GLY A 42 15.22 13.81 -3.95
C GLY A 42 15.05 13.23 -2.54
N HIS A 43 14.04 12.39 -2.31
CA HIS A 43 13.85 11.70 -1.03
C HIS A 43 14.66 10.39 -0.96
N GLU A 44 14.98 9.98 0.26
CA GLU A 44 15.49 8.65 0.56
C GLU A 44 14.31 7.70 0.74
N VAL A 45 14.34 6.54 0.10
CA VAL A 45 13.29 5.53 0.23
C VAL A 45 13.95 4.23 0.67
N ALA A 46 13.59 3.75 1.87
CA ALA A 46 13.98 2.45 2.36
C ALA A 46 12.80 1.47 2.22
N VAL A 47 13.09 0.21 1.92
CA VAL A 47 12.06 -0.83 1.82
C VAL A 47 12.04 -1.65 3.11
N ALA A 48 10.85 -1.91 3.65
CA ALA A 48 10.65 -2.84 4.75
C ALA A 48 9.54 -3.85 4.44
N THR A 49 9.70 -5.06 4.95
CA THR A 49 8.71 -6.13 4.84
C THR A 49 8.62 -6.91 6.14
N PRO A 50 7.52 -7.66 6.39
CA PRO A 50 7.45 -8.57 7.53
C PRO A 50 8.63 -9.56 7.54
N GLY A 51 9.44 -9.52 8.61
CA GLY A 51 10.60 -10.40 8.79
C GLY A 51 11.79 -10.11 7.87
N GLY A 52 11.79 -8.98 7.14
CA GLY A 52 12.85 -8.65 6.18
C GLY A 52 12.90 -9.62 4.99
N THR A 53 11.75 -10.24 4.68
CA THR A 53 11.61 -11.21 3.59
C THR A 53 11.53 -10.48 2.25
N ARG A 54 12.26 -10.96 1.24
CA ARG A 54 12.16 -10.44 -0.13
C ARG A 54 10.71 -10.52 -0.64
N PRO A 55 10.07 -9.40 -0.98
CA PRO A 55 8.72 -9.41 -1.51
C PRO A 55 8.74 -9.86 -2.97
N VAL A 56 7.60 -10.34 -3.48
CA VAL A 56 7.45 -10.77 -4.88
C VAL A 56 6.33 -9.98 -5.56
N PRO A 57 6.48 -9.63 -6.85
CA PRO A 57 5.41 -8.97 -7.58
C PRO A 57 4.25 -9.94 -7.82
N ASP A 58 3.03 -9.42 -7.83
CA ASP A 58 1.88 -10.16 -8.30
C ASP A 58 2.10 -10.59 -9.76
N PRO A 59 1.98 -11.88 -10.12
CA PRO A 59 2.23 -12.36 -11.47
C PRO A 59 1.44 -11.64 -12.57
N ILE A 60 0.23 -11.14 -12.28
CA ILE A 60 -0.60 -10.47 -13.29
C ILE A 60 -0.26 -8.99 -13.44
N SER A 61 0.44 -8.39 -12.47
CA SER A 61 0.80 -6.96 -12.47
C SER A 61 1.89 -6.59 -13.50
N LEU A 62 2.43 -7.58 -14.21
CA LEU A 62 3.49 -7.43 -15.21
C LEU A 62 3.10 -8.00 -16.59
N ASP A 63 1.80 -8.18 -16.86
CA ASP A 63 1.30 -8.54 -18.18
C ASP A 63 -0.15 -8.06 -18.42
N GLY A 64 -0.67 -8.36 -19.62
CA GLY A 64 -1.97 -7.88 -20.07
C GLY A 64 -3.17 -8.32 -19.22
N ARG A 65 -3.03 -9.35 -18.38
CA ARG A 65 -4.10 -9.76 -17.45
C ARG A 65 -4.35 -8.71 -16.36
N GLY A 66 -3.32 -7.97 -15.97
CA GLY A 66 -3.43 -6.84 -15.03
C GLY A 66 -3.69 -5.50 -15.72
N GLY A 67 -4.05 -5.47 -17.00
CA GLY A 67 -4.27 -4.22 -17.75
C GLY A 67 -2.99 -3.45 -18.08
N VAL A 68 -1.83 -4.11 -17.99
CA VAL A 68 -0.52 -3.52 -18.33
C VAL A 68 -0.11 -3.97 -19.73
N ASP A 69 0.19 -3.03 -20.61
CA ASP A 69 0.72 -3.36 -21.94
C ASP A 69 2.18 -3.85 -21.88
N GLU A 70 2.69 -4.43 -22.97
CA GLU A 70 4.04 -5.01 -22.98
C GLU A 70 5.14 -3.98 -22.70
N ASP A 71 4.94 -2.73 -23.12
CA ASP A 71 5.90 -1.65 -22.94
C ASP A 71 5.96 -1.21 -21.47
N GLY A 72 4.80 -1.05 -20.83
CA GLY A 72 4.66 -0.81 -19.41
C GLY A 72 5.24 -1.94 -18.58
N ALA A 73 4.92 -3.19 -18.93
CA ALA A 73 5.47 -4.36 -18.24
C ALA A 73 7.01 -4.42 -18.32
N ARG A 74 7.59 -4.12 -19.48
CA ARG A 74 9.05 -4.01 -19.63
C ARG A 74 9.64 -2.87 -18.80
N ARG A 75 8.99 -1.71 -18.80
CA ARG A 75 9.41 -0.54 -17.99
C ARG A 75 9.39 -0.87 -16.50
N PHE A 76 8.30 -1.42 -15.97
CA PHE A 76 8.18 -1.74 -14.55
C PHE A 76 9.17 -2.81 -14.13
N ARG A 77 9.37 -3.85 -14.95
CA ARG A 77 10.40 -4.86 -14.68
C ARG A 77 11.80 -4.25 -14.62
N ALA A 78 12.18 -3.46 -15.63
CA ALA A 78 13.49 -2.81 -15.66
C ALA A 78 13.70 -1.86 -14.46
N TYR A 79 12.64 -1.17 -14.02
CA TYR A 79 12.71 -0.30 -12.84
C TYR A 79 12.89 -1.10 -11.55
N LEU A 80 12.10 -2.17 -11.36
CA LEU A 80 12.22 -3.06 -10.21
C LEU A 80 13.60 -3.73 -10.14
N ASP A 81 14.15 -4.15 -11.28
CA ASP A 81 15.53 -4.68 -11.39
C ASP A 81 16.56 -3.61 -10.94
N GLY A 82 16.30 -2.34 -11.25
CA GLY A 82 17.14 -1.21 -10.84
C GLY A 82 17.15 -0.92 -9.34
N ILE A 83 16.13 -1.36 -8.61
CA ILE A 83 16.02 -1.24 -7.15
C ILE A 83 16.11 -2.60 -6.43
N ASP A 84 16.57 -3.65 -7.13
CA ASP A 84 16.60 -5.01 -6.59
C ASP A 84 17.44 -5.13 -5.32
N ALA A 85 18.48 -4.31 -5.16
CA ALA A 85 19.27 -4.29 -3.93
C ALA A 85 18.42 -3.97 -2.69
N ASP A 86 17.46 -3.05 -2.81
CA ASP A 86 16.54 -2.66 -1.73
C ASP A 86 15.46 -3.73 -1.52
N LEU A 87 14.98 -4.35 -2.61
CA LEU A 87 13.97 -5.41 -2.55
C LEU A 87 14.54 -6.76 -2.06
N ALA A 88 15.79 -7.07 -2.36
CA ALA A 88 16.44 -8.33 -2.00
C ALA A 88 16.92 -8.38 -0.55
N ALA A 89 17.14 -7.21 0.07
CA ALA A 89 17.55 -7.08 1.46
C ALA A 89 16.73 -5.99 2.18
N PRO A 90 15.40 -6.14 2.26
CA PRO A 90 14.55 -5.14 2.91
C PRO A 90 14.79 -5.17 4.43
N LEU A 91 14.48 -4.04 5.08
CA LEU A 91 14.48 -3.98 6.53
C LEU A 91 13.40 -4.91 7.09
N ASP A 92 13.67 -5.52 8.25
CA ASP A 92 12.63 -6.20 9.01
C ASP A 92 11.70 -5.17 9.63
N LEU A 93 10.45 -5.17 9.20
CA LEU A 93 9.39 -4.29 9.71
C LEU A 93 9.26 -4.36 11.25
N GLY A 94 9.56 -5.51 11.86
CA GLY A 94 9.56 -5.68 13.31
C GLY A 94 10.69 -4.95 14.05
N ALA A 95 11.76 -4.57 13.34
CA ALA A 95 12.94 -3.90 13.88
C ALA A 95 13.01 -2.41 13.52
N VAL A 96 12.06 -1.91 12.73
CA VAL A 96 12.02 -0.51 12.30
C VAL A 96 11.38 0.37 13.39
N SER A 97 11.92 1.58 13.60
CA SER A 97 11.27 2.63 14.38
C SER A 97 10.55 3.60 13.46
N ALA A 98 9.34 3.99 13.82
CA ALA A 98 8.61 5.02 13.08
C ALA A 98 9.29 6.40 13.19
N ASP A 99 10.13 6.63 14.21
CA ASP A 99 10.80 7.92 14.45
C ASP A 99 11.91 8.23 13.43
N ASP A 100 12.37 7.21 12.70
CA ASP A 100 13.43 7.34 11.70
C ASP A 100 12.92 7.85 10.34
N TYR A 101 11.60 7.99 10.18
CA TYR A 101 10.96 8.27 8.89
C TYR A 101 9.95 9.43 8.97
N ASP A 102 10.00 10.28 7.96
CA ASP A 102 9.07 11.41 7.79
C ASP A 102 7.74 10.98 7.16
N ALA A 103 7.77 9.84 6.44
CA ALA A 103 6.62 9.23 5.80
C ALA A 103 6.68 7.69 5.81
N LEU A 104 5.51 7.08 5.94
CA LEU A 104 5.26 5.67 5.63
C LEU A 104 4.48 5.59 4.32
N TYR A 105 4.83 4.64 3.43
CA TYR A 105 4.17 4.45 2.14
C TYR A 105 3.88 2.96 1.89
N VAL A 106 2.61 2.59 1.74
CA VAL A 106 2.17 1.20 1.59
C VAL A 106 1.55 0.97 0.21
N PRO A 107 2.30 0.42 -0.77
CA PRO A 107 1.72 -0.02 -2.04
C PRO A 107 0.84 -1.27 -1.84
N GLY A 108 -0.02 -1.53 -2.81
CA GLY A 108 -1.00 -2.62 -2.85
C GLY A 108 -0.56 -3.83 -3.66
N GLY A 109 -1.48 -4.37 -4.47
CA GLY A 109 -1.60 -5.80 -4.78
C GLY A 109 -2.40 -6.51 -3.68
N HIS A 110 -2.93 -7.73 -3.90
CA HIS A 110 -3.79 -8.38 -2.90
C HIS A 110 -3.03 -8.89 -1.66
N ALA A 111 -1.70 -9.00 -1.74
CA ALA A 111 -0.85 -9.55 -0.68
C ALA A 111 -0.95 -8.86 0.71
N PRO A 112 -1.08 -7.52 0.86
CA PRO A 112 -1.26 -6.84 2.13
C PRO A 112 -2.42 -7.36 2.98
N MET A 113 -3.46 -7.94 2.37
CA MET A 113 -4.58 -8.56 3.09
C MET A 113 -4.16 -9.82 3.88
N THR A 114 -3.01 -10.40 3.54
CA THR A 114 -2.51 -11.65 4.14
C THR A 114 -1.63 -11.37 5.37
N ASP A 115 -0.69 -10.44 5.26
CA ASP A 115 0.35 -10.24 6.28
C ASP A 115 0.32 -8.84 6.91
N LEU A 116 0.12 -7.78 6.12
CA LEU A 116 0.14 -6.40 6.61
C LEU A 116 -1.11 -6.06 7.43
N ALA A 117 -2.30 -6.46 6.96
CA ALA A 117 -3.58 -6.21 7.63
C ALA A 117 -3.69 -6.82 9.04
N VAL A 118 -2.86 -7.83 9.33
CA VAL A 118 -2.85 -8.55 10.62
C VAL A 118 -1.55 -8.36 11.40
N SER A 119 -0.65 -7.47 10.95
CA SER A 119 0.67 -7.27 11.55
C SER A 119 0.61 -6.31 12.76
N PRO A 120 0.84 -6.79 14.01
CA PRO A 120 0.85 -5.90 15.17
C PRO A 120 2.03 -4.91 15.15
N ALA A 121 3.14 -5.29 14.50
CA ALA A 121 4.29 -4.41 14.33
C ALA A 121 3.91 -3.21 13.43
N LEU A 122 3.25 -3.49 12.31
CA LEU A 122 2.76 -2.44 11.41
C LEU A 122 1.74 -1.54 12.09
N GLY A 123 0.77 -2.12 12.82
CA GLY A 123 -0.22 -1.35 13.56
C GLY A 123 0.40 -0.33 14.51
N ARG A 124 1.41 -0.74 15.28
CA ARG A 124 2.15 0.16 16.17
C ARG A 124 2.89 1.26 15.40
N LEU A 125 3.51 0.92 14.27
CA LEU A 125 4.22 1.90 13.42
C LEU A 125 3.26 2.95 12.86
N LEU A 126 2.12 2.53 12.32
CA LEU A 126 1.09 3.41 11.76
C LEU A 126 0.54 4.36 12.82
N ILE A 127 0.19 3.85 14.01
CA ILE A 127 -0.31 4.67 15.12
C ILE A 127 0.75 5.68 15.58
N ALA A 128 2.01 5.26 15.71
CA ALA A 128 3.10 6.13 16.14
C ALA A 128 3.37 7.25 15.11
N ALA A 129 3.42 6.90 13.82
CA ALA A 129 3.60 7.86 12.74
C ALA A 129 2.45 8.87 12.69
N ASP A 130 1.20 8.40 12.76
CA ASP A 130 0.03 9.26 12.72
C ASP A 130 -0.02 10.24 13.90
N ARG A 131 0.24 9.77 15.13
CA ARG A 131 0.29 10.62 16.33
C ARG A 131 1.36 11.71 16.28
N ARG A 132 2.47 11.45 15.61
CA ARG A 132 3.55 12.43 15.34
C ARG A 132 3.15 13.42 14.24
N GLY A 133 2.13 13.11 13.45
CA GLY A 133 1.82 13.80 12.21
C GLY A 133 2.84 13.51 11.12
N ALA A 134 3.51 12.35 11.12
CA ALA A 134 4.27 11.87 9.96
C ALA A 134 3.32 11.53 8.81
N VAL A 135 3.74 11.60 7.54
CA VAL A 135 2.83 11.25 6.43
C VAL A 135 2.57 9.75 6.50
N VAL A 136 1.32 9.33 6.46
CA VAL A 136 0.93 7.93 6.31
C VAL A 136 0.25 7.82 4.96
N ALA A 137 0.86 7.08 4.03
CA ALA A 137 0.32 6.87 2.70
C ALA A 137 0.05 5.40 2.43
N ALA A 138 -1.09 5.10 1.82
CA ALA A 138 -1.44 3.75 1.39
C ALA A 138 -2.23 3.77 0.08
N LEU A 139 -2.13 2.72 -0.72
CA LEU A 139 -2.65 2.70 -2.09
C LEU A 139 -3.32 1.36 -2.38
N CYS A 140 -4.44 1.37 -3.11
CA CYS A 140 -5.11 0.14 -3.58
C CYS A 140 -5.48 -0.77 -2.39
N HIS A 141 -5.12 -2.05 -2.45
CA HIS A 141 -5.22 -2.98 -1.32
C HIS A 141 -4.17 -2.75 -0.23
N GLY A 142 -3.14 -1.93 -0.47
CA GLY A 142 -2.20 -1.48 0.57
C GLY A 142 -2.90 -0.75 1.72
N VAL A 143 -4.07 -0.15 1.46
CA VAL A 143 -4.93 0.47 2.48
C VAL A 143 -5.45 -0.56 3.50
N ALA A 144 -5.48 -1.86 3.15
CA ALA A 144 -5.75 -2.96 4.08
C ALA A 144 -4.78 -2.96 5.29
N ALA A 145 -3.55 -2.46 5.11
CA ALA A 145 -2.58 -2.34 6.19
C ALA A 145 -3.10 -1.49 7.37
N LEU A 146 -3.95 -0.49 7.09
CA LEU A 146 -4.51 0.37 8.14
C LEU A 146 -5.28 -0.46 9.17
N VAL A 147 -5.96 -1.54 8.76
CA VAL A 147 -6.74 -2.42 9.65
C VAL A 147 -5.91 -2.98 10.82
N SER A 148 -4.59 -3.09 10.66
CA SER A 148 -3.68 -3.52 11.73
C SER A 148 -3.51 -2.49 12.87
N ALA A 149 -3.85 -1.23 12.63
CA ALA A 149 -3.71 -0.11 13.57
C ALA A 149 -4.85 -0.12 14.61
N VAL A 150 -4.79 -1.07 15.53
CA VAL A 150 -5.69 -1.18 16.68
C VAL A 150 -5.04 -0.53 17.89
N ALA A 151 -5.72 0.45 18.50
CA ALA A 151 -5.28 1.16 19.69
C ALA A 151 -5.38 0.30 20.96
N ASP A 152 -4.78 0.77 22.06
CA ASP A 152 -4.74 0.03 23.34
C ASP A 152 -6.14 -0.27 23.92
N ASP A 153 -7.14 0.54 23.58
CA ASP A 153 -8.54 0.35 23.97
C ASP A 153 -9.31 -0.58 23.02
N GLY A 154 -8.65 -1.13 22.01
CA GLY A 154 -9.22 -2.01 20.99
C GLY A 154 -9.90 -1.26 19.83
N SER A 155 -9.91 0.07 19.83
CA SER A 155 -10.50 0.86 18.75
C SER A 155 -9.59 0.88 17.52
N PHE A 156 -10.20 1.00 16.33
CA PHE A 156 -9.46 1.24 15.09
C PHE A 156 -8.94 2.68 15.06
N ALA A 157 -7.63 2.86 14.94
CA ALA A 157 -6.98 4.15 15.10
C ALA A 157 -7.34 5.19 14.02
N PHE A 158 -7.80 4.74 12.85
CA PHE A 158 -8.23 5.63 11.76
C PHE A 158 -9.76 5.71 11.63
N ALA A 159 -10.53 5.30 12.66
CA ALA A 159 -11.97 5.51 12.68
C ALA A 159 -12.30 7.01 12.58
N GLY A 160 -13.27 7.35 11.73
CA GLY A 160 -13.69 8.72 11.43
C GLY A 160 -12.78 9.48 10.45
N ARG A 161 -11.62 8.93 10.07
CA ARG A 161 -10.73 9.52 9.06
C ARG A 161 -11.28 9.29 7.66
N GLU A 162 -11.04 10.25 6.76
CA GLU A 162 -11.39 10.10 5.35
C GLU A 162 -10.31 9.33 4.59
N VAL A 163 -10.71 8.30 3.85
CA VAL A 163 -9.81 7.46 3.04
C VAL A 163 -10.44 7.09 1.72
N THR A 164 -9.63 6.66 0.76
CA THR A 164 -10.05 5.82 -0.36
C THR A 164 -9.30 4.48 -0.29
N ALA A 165 -9.74 3.51 -1.06
CA ALA A 165 -9.12 2.18 -1.18
C ALA A 165 -9.61 1.54 -2.47
N PHE A 166 -9.00 0.42 -2.88
CA PHE A 166 -9.53 -0.36 -4.00
C PHE A 166 -10.99 -0.73 -3.71
N SER A 167 -11.86 -0.27 -4.60
CA SER A 167 -13.30 -0.24 -4.31
C SER A 167 -13.93 -1.62 -4.45
N ASP A 168 -15.05 -1.81 -3.76
CA ASP A 168 -15.86 -3.02 -3.89
C ASP A 168 -16.35 -3.19 -5.36
N GLU A 169 -16.54 -2.06 -6.07
CA GLU A 169 -16.87 -2.05 -7.50
C GLU A 169 -15.72 -2.58 -8.37
N GLU A 170 -14.48 -2.15 -8.11
CA GLU A 170 -13.30 -2.61 -8.86
C GLU A 170 -12.99 -4.09 -8.55
N GLU A 171 -13.22 -4.54 -7.32
CA GLU A 171 -13.17 -5.95 -6.94
C GLU A 171 -14.14 -6.80 -7.78
N ALA A 172 -15.37 -6.34 -7.95
CA ALA A 172 -16.38 -7.03 -8.73
C ALA A 172 -16.09 -7.02 -10.25
N GLN A 173 -15.41 -5.99 -10.77
CA GLN A 173 -15.14 -5.83 -12.19
C GLN A 173 -13.90 -6.59 -12.68
N GLY A 174 -12.81 -6.55 -11.91
CA GLY A 174 -11.51 -7.06 -12.35
C GLY A 174 -10.64 -7.63 -11.24
N GLY A 175 -11.05 -7.51 -9.98
CA GLY A 175 -10.38 -8.13 -8.84
C GLY A 175 -10.85 -9.57 -8.60
N LEU A 176 -10.93 -9.95 -7.32
CA LEU A 176 -11.37 -11.27 -6.88
C LEU A 176 -12.87 -11.35 -6.60
N GLY A 177 -13.55 -10.20 -6.46
CA GLY A 177 -14.98 -10.13 -6.19
C GLY A 177 -15.38 -11.02 -5.02
N ASP A 178 -16.43 -11.84 -5.20
CA ASP A 178 -16.94 -12.78 -4.17
C ASP A 178 -15.93 -13.85 -3.73
N ARG A 179 -14.81 -14.02 -4.45
CA ARG A 179 -13.75 -14.95 -4.05
C ARG A 179 -12.82 -14.34 -3.01
N SER A 180 -12.77 -13.01 -2.90
CA SER A 180 -11.96 -12.32 -1.91
C SER A 180 -12.45 -12.69 -0.50
N PRO A 181 -11.56 -12.95 0.48
CA PRO A 181 -11.99 -13.32 1.83
C PRO A 181 -12.74 -12.20 2.56
N TRP A 182 -12.53 -10.95 2.15
CA TRP A 182 -13.20 -9.74 2.61
C TRP A 182 -12.83 -8.59 1.65
N LEU A 183 -13.65 -7.54 1.56
CA LEU A 183 -13.37 -6.39 0.69
C LEU A 183 -12.82 -5.22 1.49
N VAL A 184 -11.79 -4.55 0.98
CA VAL A 184 -11.04 -3.53 1.74
C VAL A 184 -11.90 -2.30 2.03
N GLU A 185 -12.63 -1.78 1.04
CA GLU A 185 -13.56 -0.67 1.23
C GLU A 185 -14.63 -1.02 2.27
N SER A 186 -15.36 -2.12 2.08
CA SER A 186 -16.39 -2.56 3.05
C SER A 186 -15.82 -2.70 4.46
N ARG A 187 -14.64 -3.32 4.61
CA ARG A 187 -14.01 -3.54 5.92
C ARG A 187 -13.64 -2.24 6.62
N LEU A 188 -13.14 -1.25 5.89
CA LEU A 188 -12.81 0.07 6.45
C LEU A 188 -14.08 0.80 6.91
N ARG A 189 -15.17 0.71 6.14
CA ARG A 189 -16.48 1.27 6.54
C ARG A 189 -17.01 0.64 7.82
N GLU A 190 -16.94 -0.68 7.93
CA GLU A 190 -17.35 -1.41 9.15
C GLU A 190 -16.56 -0.97 10.39
N LEU A 191 -15.28 -0.65 10.22
CA LEU A 191 -14.40 -0.16 11.29
C LEU A 191 -14.59 1.34 11.58
N GLY A 192 -15.46 2.03 10.83
CA GLY A 192 -15.83 3.42 11.06
C GLY A 192 -15.02 4.44 10.27
N ALA A 193 -14.22 4.04 9.27
CA ALA A 193 -13.59 5.00 8.35
C ALA A 193 -14.63 5.62 7.41
N VAL A 194 -14.40 6.86 6.99
CA VAL A 194 -15.20 7.53 5.96
C VAL A 194 -14.55 7.23 4.61
N VAL A 195 -14.99 6.17 3.94
CA VAL A 195 -14.42 5.80 2.63
C VAL A 195 -15.08 6.59 1.50
N THR A 196 -14.28 7.28 0.69
CA THR A 196 -14.69 8.02 -0.51
C THR A 196 -14.06 7.36 -1.73
N THR A 197 -14.89 6.96 -2.70
CA THR A 197 -14.44 6.35 -3.96
C THR A 197 -14.76 7.26 -5.14
N GLY A 198 -13.84 7.29 -6.11
CA GLY A 198 -14.07 7.85 -7.43
C GLY A 198 -14.41 6.77 -8.45
N PRO A 199 -14.56 7.14 -9.74
CA PRO A 199 -14.85 6.17 -10.79
C PRO A 199 -13.83 5.03 -10.83
N ALA A 200 -14.31 3.80 -10.97
CA ALA A 200 -13.45 2.61 -11.09
C ALA A 200 -12.37 2.80 -12.18
N TRP A 201 -11.15 2.37 -11.88
CA TRP A 201 -9.98 2.42 -12.77
C TRP A 201 -9.55 3.85 -13.16
N SER A 202 -9.91 4.84 -12.36
CA SER A 202 -9.47 6.22 -12.51
C SER A 202 -8.62 6.68 -11.32
N SER A 203 -7.74 7.65 -11.55
CA SER A 203 -6.93 8.23 -10.47
C SER A 203 -7.85 8.97 -9.48
N THR A 204 -7.93 8.44 -8.26
CA THR A 204 -8.56 9.04 -7.10
C THR A 204 -7.60 8.98 -5.91
N VAL A 205 -7.39 10.13 -5.27
CA VAL A 205 -6.53 10.30 -4.08
C VAL A 205 -7.27 11.14 -3.06
N VAL A 206 -7.34 10.64 -1.83
CA VAL A 206 -7.97 11.31 -0.68
C VAL A 206 -6.88 11.71 0.30
N GLU A 207 -6.96 12.94 0.80
CA GLU A 207 -6.07 13.49 1.82
C GLU A 207 -6.88 13.94 3.03
N ASP A 208 -6.57 13.39 4.21
CA ASP A 208 -7.10 13.80 5.49
C ASP A 208 -5.94 14.10 6.45
N GLY A 209 -5.54 15.37 6.49
CA GLY A 209 -4.39 15.82 7.26
C GLY A 209 -3.09 15.18 6.77
N ASN A 210 -2.49 14.32 7.60
CA ASN A 210 -1.27 13.58 7.28
C ASN A 210 -1.52 12.19 6.65
N LEU A 211 -2.78 11.77 6.53
CA LEU A 211 -3.17 10.50 5.89
C LEU A 211 -3.48 10.73 4.42
N ILE A 212 -2.82 10.00 3.52
CA ILE A 212 -2.97 10.12 2.07
C ILE A 212 -3.27 8.73 1.51
N THR A 213 -4.42 8.55 0.89
CA THR A 213 -4.81 7.24 0.33
C THR A 213 -5.10 7.34 -1.16
N GLY A 214 -4.66 6.34 -1.92
CA GLY A 214 -4.97 6.20 -3.35
C GLY A 214 -5.84 4.99 -3.63
N GLN A 215 -6.76 5.12 -4.58
CA GLN A 215 -7.78 4.10 -4.83
C GLN A 215 -7.23 2.84 -5.52
N ASN A 216 -6.43 2.96 -6.56
CA ASN A 216 -6.09 1.86 -7.46
C ASN A 216 -4.72 2.11 -8.13
N PRO A 217 -4.20 1.21 -8.99
CA PRO A 217 -2.94 1.45 -9.70
C PRO A 217 -2.93 2.74 -10.54
N GLN A 218 -4.08 3.21 -11.04
CA GLN A 218 -4.13 4.48 -11.78
C GLN A 218 -3.86 5.70 -10.88
N SER A 219 -3.93 5.54 -9.56
CA SER A 219 -3.60 6.57 -8.57
C SER A 219 -2.12 6.58 -8.14
N SER A 220 -1.29 5.60 -8.49
CA SER A 220 0.07 5.40 -7.94
C SER A 220 0.97 6.64 -7.99
N ALA A 221 1.03 7.28 -9.16
CA ALA A 221 1.86 8.46 -9.36
C ALA A 221 1.28 9.68 -8.63
N ASP A 222 -0.04 9.84 -8.62
CA ASP A 222 -0.69 10.98 -7.97
C ASP A 222 -0.60 10.89 -6.45
N THR A 223 -0.80 9.70 -5.85
CA THR A 223 -0.58 9.46 -4.43
C THR A 223 0.86 9.80 -4.03
N ALA A 224 1.86 9.35 -4.78
CA ALA A 224 3.26 9.68 -4.52
C ALA A 224 3.53 11.19 -4.65
N ARG A 225 2.93 11.89 -5.63
CA ARG A 225 3.05 13.35 -5.76
C ARG A 225 2.42 14.09 -4.59
N ARG A 226 1.28 13.61 -4.08
CA ARG A 226 0.65 14.17 -2.87
C ARG A 226 1.55 14.01 -1.65
N VAL A 227 2.21 12.87 -1.50
CA VAL A 227 3.22 12.65 -0.45
C VAL A 227 4.39 13.64 -0.58
N VAL A 228 4.93 13.84 -1.79
CA VAL A 228 5.99 14.85 -2.03
C VAL A 228 5.51 16.25 -1.63
N GLY A 229 4.28 16.64 -2.02
CA GLY A 229 3.70 17.92 -1.65
C GLY A 229 3.55 18.09 -0.13
N ALA A 230 3.05 17.06 0.56
CA ALA A 230 2.89 17.06 2.01
C ALA A 230 4.23 17.15 2.75
N LEU A 231 5.27 16.49 2.24
CA LEU A 231 6.63 16.57 2.81
C LEU A 231 7.30 17.93 2.55
N ALA A 232 6.98 18.61 1.45
CA ALA A 232 7.51 19.93 1.14
C ALA A 232 6.85 21.06 1.95
N ALA A 233 5.64 20.84 2.49
CA ALA A 233 4.90 21.80 3.29
C ALA A 233 5.31 21.81 4.78
N ARG A 234 6.31 21.02 5.17
CA ARG A 234 6.79 20.85 6.55
C ARG A 234 8.07 21.61 6.85
#